data_AF-A0A0Q5W3G0-F1
#
_entry.id   AF-A0A0Q5W3G0-F1
#
_cell.length_a   1.000
_cell.length_b   1.000
_cell.length_c   1.000
_cell.angle_alpha   90.00
_cell.angle_beta   90.00
_cell.angle_gamma   90.00
#
_symmetry.space_group_name_H-M   'P 1'
#
loop_
_entity.id
_entity.type
_entity.pdbx_description
1 polymer ?
#
loop_
_entity_poly.entity_id
_entity_poly.type
_entity_poly.pdbx_seq_one_letter_code
_entity_poly.pdbx_strand_id
1 'polypeptide(L)' 'MGTVEALEAAPVSGDCSSAASEVVEKTGGDLLSVQLTSDGQCVVTVLIPGNGGRPKKVTMRVPM' A
#
# COMPACT_ATOMS: atom_id res chain seq x y z
N MET A 1 3.68 29.54 -13.72
CA MET A 1 2.88 29.35 -12.49
C MET A 1 2.49 27.88 -12.46
N GLY A 2 3.27 27.03 -11.78
CA GLY A 2 3.09 25.58 -11.91
C GLY A 2 4.31 24.81 -11.40
N THR A 3 4.51 24.83 -10.10
CA THR A 3 5.38 23.89 -9.39
C THR A 3 4.75 23.66 -8.03
N VAL A 4 3.66 22.90 -8.02
CA VAL A 4 3.16 22.32 -6.78
C VAL A 4 4.15 21.24 -6.37
N GLU A 5 4.88 21.53 -5.30
CA GLU A 5 5.35 20.59 -4.28
C GLU A 5 5.89 19.25 -4.80
N ALA A 6 7.09 19.30 -5.39
CA ALA A 6 8.04 18.21 -5.21
C ALA A 6 8.73 18.40 -3.85
N LEU A 7 7.96 18.26 -2.76
CA LEU A 7 8.57 18.01 -1.46
C LEU A 7 9.25 16.65 -1.59
N GLU A 8 10.57 16.67 -1.53
CA GLU A 8 11.48 15.53 -1.67
C GLU A 8 10.93 14.30 -0.92
N ALA A 9 10.38 13.35 -1.67
CA ALA A 9 10.45 11.96 -1.27
C ALA A 9 11.88 11.51 -1.60
N ALA A 10 12.79 11.64 -0.63
CA ALA A 10 13.98 10.81 -0.63
C ALA A 10 13.52 9.37 -0.96
N PRO A 11 14.16 8.63 -1.89
CA PRO A 11 13.81 7.24 -2.11
C PRO A 11 14.23 6.48 -0.84
N VAL A 12 13.35 6.46 0.15
CA VAL A 12 13.45 5.56 1.29
C VAL A 12 13.49 4.19 0.65
N SER A 13 14.67 3.59 0.67
CA SER A 13 14.97 2.26 0.15
C SER A 13 14.14 1.24 0.91
N GLY A 14 12.88 1.14 0.49
CA GLY A 14 11.76 0.65 1.28
C GLY A 14 10.45 0.95 0.55
N ASP A 15 10.50 0.98 -0.78
CA ASP A 15 9.33 1.13 -1.63
C ASP A 15 8.55 -0.18 -1.62
N CYS A 16 7.76 -0.36 -0.57
CA CYS A 16 6.71 -1.37 -0.50
C CYS A 16 5.62 -1.15 -1.57
N SER A 17 5.82 -0.25 -2.54
CA SER A 17 4.91 0.06 -3.65
C SER A 17 4.71 -1.14 -4.57
N SER A 18 5.76 -1.90 -4.89
CA SER A 18 5.64 -3.14 -5.68
C SER A 18 4.79 -4.18 -4.95
N ALA A 19 5.06 -4.40 -3.66
CA ALA A 19 4.29 -5.29 -2.81
C ALA A 19 2.83 -4.82 -2.67
N ALA A 20 2.63 -3.51 -2.58
CA ALA A 20 1.31 -2.88 -2.51
C ALA A 20 0.51 -3.09 -3.80
N SER A 21 1.12 -2.86 -4.97
CA SER A 21 0.52 -3.12 -6.27
C SER A 21 0.14 -4.59 -6.42
N GLU A 22 1.03 -5.51 -6.08
CA GLU A 22 0.74 -6.94 -6.16
C GLU A 22 -0.43 -7.34 -5.24
N VAL A 23 -0.46 -6.84 -4.00
CA VAL A 23 -1.55 -7.12 -3.06
C VAL A 23 -2.86 -6.52 -3.54
N VAL A 24 -2.85 -5.32 -4.11
CA VAL A 24 -4.02 -4.65 -4.69
C VAL A 24 -4.56 -5.43 -5.88
N GLU A 25 -3.70 -5.82 -6.82
CA GLU A 25 -4.08 -6.60 -8.00
C GLU A 25 -4.62 -7.98 -7.62
N LYS A 26 -3.95 -8.64 -6.66
CA LYS A 26 -4.36 -9.96 -6.17
C LYS A 26 -5.67 -9.93 -5.40
N THR A 27 -5.90 -8.85 -4.67
CA THR A 27 -7.08 -8.71 -3.80
C THR A 27 -8.27 -8.08 -4.54
N GLY A 28 -8.01 -7.27 -5.56
CA GLY A 28 -9.03 -6.52 -6.30
C GLY A 28 -9.67 -5.40 -5.47
N GLY A 29 -8.89 -4.74 -4.62
CA GLY A 29 -9.37 -3.68 -3.72
C GLY A 29 -8.47 -2.45 -3.72
N ASP A 30 -8.86 -1.43 -2.96
CA ASP A 30 -8.12 -0.17 -2.89
C ASP A 30 -7.02 -0.21 -1.84
N LEU A 31 -5.85 0.30 -2.20
CA LEU A 31 -4.75 0.51 -1.26
C LEU A 31 -5.11 1.62 -0.27
N LEU A 32 -5.16 1.30 1.02
CA LEU A 32 -5.37 2.32 2.06
C LEU A 32 -4.05 2.84 2.63
N SER A 33 -3.13 1.95 2.93
CA SER A 33 -1.87 2.32 3.57
C SER A 33 -0.83 1.24 3.39
N VAL A 34 0.43 1.67 3.32
CA VAL A 34 1.59 0.81 3.19
C VAL A 34 2.62 1.32 4.20
N GLN A 35 3.13 0.42 5.01
CA GLN A 35 4.11 0.74 6.05
C GLN A 35 5.23 -0.30 6.03
N LEU A 36 6.48 0.15 5.99
CA LEU A 36 7.62 -0.71 6.21
C LEU A 36 7.84 -0.85 7.71
N THR A 37 7.91 -2.08 8.22
CA THR A 37 8.28 -2.33 9.61
C THR A 37 9.79 -2.37 9.78
N SER A 38 10.24 -2.10 10.99
CA SER A 38 11.65 -2.21 11.37
C SER A 38 12.22 -3.63 11.19
N ASP A 39 11.35 -4.63 11.10
CA ASP A 39 11.69 -6.03 10.80
C ASP A 39 11.91 -6.31 9.29
N GLY A 40 11.84 -5.28 8.44
CA GLY A 40 11.96 -5.43 6.98
C GLY A 40 10.70 -5.95 6.29
N GLN A 41 9.54 -5.92 6.95
CA GLN A 41 8.28 -6.39 6.37
C GLN A 41 7.42 -5.23 5.87
N CYS A 42 6.87 -5.36 4.67
CA CYS A 42 5.89 -4.43 4.13
C CYS A 42 4.49 -4.80 4.63
N VAL A 43 3.95 -4.00 5.53
CA VAL A 43 2.57 -4.11 6.01
C VAL A 43 1.68 -3.31 5.07
N VAL A 44 0.95 -4.02 4.22
CA VAL A 44 0.03 -3.46 3.24
C VAL A 44 -1.40 -3.60 3.76
N THR A 45 -2.15 -2.51 3.80
CA THR A 45 -3.57 -2.52 4.13
C THR A 45 -4.39 -2.16 2.91
N VAL A 46 -5.25 -3.09 2.50
CA VAL A 46 -6.18 -2.94 1.39
C VAL A 46 -7.63 -2.99 1.88
N LEU A 47 -8.49 -2.25 1.20
CA LEU A 47 -9.93 -2.29 1.37
C LEU A 47 -10.54 -3.07 0.21
N ILE A 48 -11.08 -4.24 0.49
CA ILE A 48 -11.79 -5.03 -0.51
C ILE A 48 -13.23 -4.52 -0.60
N PRO A 49 -13.65 -3.94 -1.74
CA PRO A 49 -15.05 -3.57 -1.93
C PRO A 49 -15.90 -4.85 -1.96
N GLY A 50 -16.88 -4.93 -1.05
CA GLY A 50 -17.89 -5.99 -1.11
C GLY A 50 -18.96 -5.59 -2.12
N ASN A 51 -19.25 -6.43 -3.11
CA ASN A 51 -20.27 -6.19 -4.14
C ASN A 51 -21.70 -6.10 -3.54
N GLY A 52 -22.04 -4.96 -2.94
CA GLY A 52 -23.29 -4.72 -2.18
C GLY A 52 -23.21 -5.04 -0.68
N GLY A 53 -22.02 -5.34 -0.15
CA GLY A 53 -21.81 -5.72 1.26
C GLY A 53 -20.75 -4.86 1.96
N ARG A 54 -20.56 -5.08 3.27
CA ARG A 54 -19.59 -4.30 4.06
C ARG A 54 -18.16 -4.56 3.54
N PRO A 55 -17.40 -3.52 3.15
CA PRO A 55 -16.03 -3.70 2.68
C PRO A 55 -15.16 -4.34 3.76
N LYS A 56 -14.25 -5.22 3.33
CA LYS A 56 -13.31 -5.91 4.24
C LYS A 56 -11.97 -5.20 4.21
N LYS A 57 -11.53 -4.72 5.37
CA LYS A 57 -10.16 -4.26 5.56
C LYS A 57 -9.28 -5.48 5.76
N VAL A 58 -8.32 -5.68 4.87
CA VAL A 58 -7.35 -6.77 4.93
C VAL A 58 -5.97 -6.16 5.05
N THR A 59 -5.22 -6.60 6.06
CA THR A 59 -3.84 -6.21 6.25
C THR A 59 -2.96 -7.43 6.00
N MET A 60 -2.09 -7.35 5.00
CA MET A 60 -1.13 -8.38 4.65
C MET A 60 0.28 -7.90 4.98
N ARG A 61 1.13 -8.86 5.33
CA ARG A 61 2.57 -8.62 5.54
C ARG A 61 3.32 -9.31 4.42
N VAL A 62 4.09 -8.54 3.68
CA VAL A 62 4.96 -9.03 2.61
C VAL A 62 6.40 -8.95 3.12
N PRO A 63 7.07 -10.09 3.34
CA PRO A 63 8.50 -10.07 3.65
C PRO A 63 9.29 -9.66 2.41
N MET A 64 10.25 -8.74 2.56
CA MET A 64 11.24 -8.36 1.55
C MET A 64 12.64 -8.83 1.92
#